data_AF-A0A1F4JPW0-F1
#
_entry.id   AF-A0A1F4JPW0-F1
#
_cell.length_a   1.000
_cell.length_b   1.000
_cell.length_c   1.000
_cell.angle_alpha   90.00
_cell.angle_beta   90.00
_cell.angle_gamma   90.00
#
_symmetry.space_group_name_H-M   'P 1'
#
loop_
_entity.id
_entity.type
_entity.pdbx_description
1 polymer ?
#
loop_
_entity_poly.entity_id
_entity_poly.type
_entity_poly.pdbx_seq_one_letter_code
_entity_poly.pdbx_strand_id
1 'polypeptide(L)'
;MEKFLIQNEFGQSQELLGEEIVIAGFEELQFILHSWLYDTRGGWAVTERSSGKRITSGPEGTEHMAREQLERQLLAHGKDALMRVLGQGRLSN
;
A
#
# COMPACT_ATOMS: atom_id res chain seq x y z
N MET A 1 8.35 14.54 -2.41
CA MET A 1 7.52 13.75 -1.49
C MET A 1 6.35 14.59 -1.05
N GLU A 2 5.15 14.04 -1.20
CA GLU A 2 3.89 14.65 -0.80
C GLU A 2 3.43 14.08 0.54
N LYS A 3 2.63 14.86 1.28
CA LYS A 3 2.00 14.43 2.52
C LYS A 3 0.61 13.92 2.24
N PHE A 4 0.34 12.69 2.64
CA PHE A 4 -0.97 12.06 2.53
C PHE A 4 -1.54 11.85 3.93
N LEU A 5 -2.75 12.35 4.16
CA LEU A 5 -3.53 12.01 5.33
C LEU A 5 -4.42 10.82 4.99
N ILE A 6 -4.20 9.68 5.65
CA ILE A 6 -5.01 8.47 5.46
C ILE A 6 -5.65 8.04 6.78
N GLN A 7 -6.72 7.24 6.70
CA GLN A 7 -7.21 6.48 7.84
C GLN A 7 -6.67 5.06 7.76
N ASN A 8 -5.98 4.59 8.79
CA ASN A 8 -5.50 3.22 8.85
C ASN A 8 -6.63 2.22 9.13
N GLU A 9 -6.30 0.93 9.17
CA GLU A 9 -7.27 -0.15 9.42
C GLU A 9 -7.97 -0.08 10.79
N PHE A 10 -7.47 0.75 11.72
CA PHE A 10 -8.07 1.00 13.04
C PHE A 10 -8.89 2.30 13.08
N GLY A 11 -9.09 2.96 11.93
CA GLY A 11 -9.82 4.24 11.83
C GLY A 11 -9.03 5.44 12.37
N GLN A 12 -7.74 5.29 12.62
CA GLN A 12 -6.88 6.36 13.11
C GLN A 12 -6.29 7.14 11.94
N SER A 13 -6.31 8.47 12.04
CA SER A 13 -5.65 9.34 11.06
C SER A 13 -4.13 9.20 11.17
N GLN A 14 -3.49 8.97 10.04
CA GLN A 14 -2.04 8.85 9.91
C GLN A 14 -1.56 9.74 8.77
N GLU A 15 -0.49 10.51 9.02
CA GLU A 15 0.23 11.23 7.98
C GLU A 15 1.34 10.34 7.41
N LEU A 16 1.33 10.17 6.09
CA LEU A 16 2.35 9.46 5.34
C LEU A 16 3.08 10.46 4.44
N LEU A 17 4.40 10.37 4.43
CA LEU A 17 5.25 11.08 3.45
C LEU A 17 5.61 10.10 2.35
N GLY A 18 5.19 10.39 1.12
CA GLY A 18 5.30 9.43 0.03
C GLY A 18 5.13 10.00 -1.36
N GLU A 19 4.85 9.09 -2.28
CA GLU A 19 4.55 9.31 -3.69
C GLU A 19 3.26 8.57 -4.05
N GLU A 20 2.37 9.22 -4.79
CA GLU A 20 1.16 8.56 -5.30
C GLU A 20 1.52 7.66 -6.50
N ILE A 21 1.04 6.42 -6.46
CA ILE A 21 1.16 5.46 -7.58
C ILE A 21 -0.22 5.28 -8.20
N VAL A 22 -0.29 5.52 -9.50
CA VAL A 22 -1.46 5.25 -10.35
C VAL A 22 -1.10 4.16 -11.36
N ILE A 23 -1.88 3.09 -11.37
CA ILE A 23 -1.74 1.96 -12.30
C ILE A 23 -2.82 2.08 -13.38
N ALA A 24 -2.42 1.95 -14.65
CA ALA A 24 -3.34 2.06 -15.77
C ALA A 24 -4.32 0.88 -15.79
N GLY A 25 -5.59 1.15 -16.06
CA GLY A 25 -6.71 0.18 -15.99
C GLY A 25 -7.19 -0.12 -14.56
N PHE A 26 -6.61 0.52 -13.55
CA PHE A 26 -7.02 0.44 -12.14
C PHE A 26 -7.00 1.84 -11.51
N GLU A 27 -7.30 2.89 -12.28
CA GLU A 27 -7.18 4.29 -11.88
C GLU A 27 -8.09 4.66 -10.71
N GLU A 28 -9.16 3.91 -10.49
CA GLU A 28 -10.03 4.03 -9.31
C GLU A 28 -9.34 3.61 -8.02
N LEU A 29 -8.15 3.01 -8.11
CA LEU A 29 -7.30 2.62 -6.99
C LEU A 29 -6.13 3.60 -6.89
N GLN A 30 -6.12 4.37 -5.81
CA GLN A 30 -5.01 5.27 -5.51
C GLN A 30 -4.12 4.61 -4.47
N PHE A 31 -2.82 4.58 -4.74
CA PHE A 31 -1.84 3.99 -3.85
C PHE A 31 -0.79 5.01 -3.46
N ILE A 32 -0.18 4.81 -2.29
CA ILE A 32 0.88 5.67 -1.77
C ILE A 32 2.08 4.80 -1.47
N LEU A 33 3.21 5.07 -2.12
CA LEU A 33 4.51 4.54 -1.76
C LEU A 33 5.13 5.45 -0.71
N HIS A 34 5.44 4.91 0.46
CA HIS A 34 6.02 5.66 1.56
C HIS A 34 7.09 4.86 2.30
N SER A 35 7.94 5.55 3.04
CA SER A 35 8.88 4.88 3.95
C SER A 35 8.12 4.16 5.06
N TRP A 36 8.55 2.94 5.38
CA TRP A 36 7.93 2.12 6.40
C TRP A 36 8.68 2.25 7.72
N LEU A 37 8.02 2.88 8.69
CA LEU A 37 8.58 3.22 10.00
C LEU A 37 8.79 2.04 10.97
N TYR A 38 8.25 0.85 10.70
CA TYR A 38 8.32 -0.29 11.66
C TYR A 38 9.37 -1.34 11.30
N ASP A 39 10.03 -1.25 10.14
CA ASP A 39 11.19 -2.12 9.87
C ASP A 39 12.44 -1.49 10.49
N THR A 40 13.06 -2.20 11.43
CA THR A 40 14.34 -1.84 12.06
C THR A 40 15.49 -1.65 11.07
N ARG A 41 15.34 -2.12 9.82
CA ARG A 41 16.35 -1.99 8.75
C ARG A 41 16.02 -0.89 7.73
N GLY A 42 14.95 -0.14 7.94
CA GLY A 42 14.42 0.75 6.90
C GLY A 42 13.71 -0.04 5.80
N GLY A 43 12.78 0.61 5.11
CA GLY A 43 12.02 -0.04 4.04
C GLY A 43 10.95 0.87 3.49
N TRP A 44 10.20 0.33 2.53
CA TRP A 44 9.09 1.01 1.89
C TRP A 44 7.83 0.16 1.96
N ALA A 45 6.68 0.82 1.90
CA ALA A 45 5.39 0.19 1.78
C ALA A 45 4.54 0.91 0.75
N VAL A 46 3.74 0.14 0.01
CA VAL A 46 2.65 0.66 -0.81
C VAL A 46 1.36 0.43 -0.04
N THR A 47 0.62 1.50 0.17
CA THR A 47 -0.64 1.50 0.91
C THR A 47 -1.75 2.03 0.01
N GLU A 48 -2.91 1.37 0.01
CA GLU A 48 -4.09 1.88 -0.68
C GLU A 48 -4.68 3.07 0.09
N ARG A 49 -4.96 4.15 -0.64
CA ARG A 49 -5.24 5.48 -0.06
C ARG A 49 -6.57 5.54 0.67
N SER A 50 -7.62 4.89 0.15
CA SER A 50 -8.98 4.99 0.73
C SER A 50 -9.14 4.19 2.01
N SER A 51 -8.44 3.07 2.14
CA SER A 51 -8.58 2.13 3.26
C SER A 51 -7.37 2.09 4.18
N GLY A 52 -6.25 2.73 3.79
CA GLY A 52 -5.00 2.67 4.52
C GLY A 52 -4.40 1.26 4.62
N LYS A 53 -4.84 0.31 3.77
CA LYS A 53 -4.35 -1.07 3.82
C LYS A 53 -3.03 -1.19 3.07
N ARG A 54 -2.06 -1.82 3.72
CA ARG A 54 -0.78 -2.13 3.09
C ARG A 54 -0.96 -3.23 2.04
N ILE A 55 -0.49 -2.94 0.83
CA ILE A 55 -0.54 -3.83 -0.33
C ILE A 55 0.72 -4.67 -0.46
N THR A 56 1.86 -4.02 -0.38
CA THR A 56 3.16 -4.68 -0.46
C THR A 56 4.20 -3.80 0.25
N SER A 57 5.37 -4.37 0.50
CA SER A 57 6.49 -3.70 1.14
C SER A 57 7.78 -4.38 0.76
N GLY A 58 8.88 -3.64 0.83
CA GLY A 58 10.20 -4.16 0.52
C GLY A 58 11.31 -3.45 1.29
N PRO A 59 12.53 -3.99 1.20
CA PRO A 59 13.71 -3.38 1.80
C PRO A 59 14.04 -2.04 1.11
N GLU A 60 14.67 -1.15 1.87
CA GLU A 60 15.18 0.12 1.36
C GLU A 60 16.07 -0.08 0.12
N GLY A 61 15.95 0.81 -0.87
CA GLY A 61 16.70 0.76 -2.13
C GLY A 61 16.03 -0.07 -3.24
N THR A 62 14.90 -0.72 -2.94
CA THR A 62 14.11 -1.49 -3.93
C THR A 62 12.77 -0.84 -4.29
N GLU A 63 12.58 0.42 -3.91
CA GLU A 63 11.35 1.21 -4.13
C GLU A 63 10.94 1.24 -5.60
N HIS A 64 11.93 1.29 -6.50
CA HIS A 64 11.73 1.33 -7.94
C HIS A 64 10.96 0.11 -8.48
N MET A 65 10.99 -1.03 -7.76
CA MET A 65 10.25 -2.23 -8.14
C MET A 65 8.78 -2.19 -7.73
N ALA A 66 8.38 -1.24 -6.87
CA ALA A 66 7.05 -1.22 -6.24
C ALA A 66 5.92 -1.15 -7.27
N ARG A 67 6.07 -0.33 -8.32
CA ARG A 67 5.05 -0.17 -9.37
C ARG A 67 4.83 -1.46 -10.14
N GLU A 68 5.89 -2.11 -10.61
CA GLU A 68 5.79 -3.35 -11.38
C GLU A 68 5.21 -4.49 -10.55
N GLN A 69 5.58 -4.56 -9.27
CA GLN A 69 5.03 -5.56 -8.36
C GLN A 69 3.53 -5.31 -8.13
N LEU A 70 3.14 -4.06 -7.92
CA LEU A 70 1.75 -3.67 -7.73
C LEU A 70 0.90 -3.99 -8.97
N GLU A 71 1.38 -3.63 -10.16
CA GLU A 71 0.71 -3.93 -11.43
C GLU A 71 0.55 -5.44 -11.63
N ARG A 72 1.61 -6.23 -11.38
CA ARG A 72 1.54 -7.70 -11.43
C ARG A 72 0.50 -8.28 -10.47
N GLN A 73 0.46 -7.77 -9.25
CA GLN A 73 -0.49 -8.21 -8.22
C GLN A 73 -1.95 -7.87 -8.61
N LEU A 74 -2.19 -6.67 -9.13
CA LEU A 74 -3.50 -6.25 -9.61
C LEU A 74 -3.95 -7.06 -10.83
N LEU A 75 -3.08 -7.29 -11.80
CA LEU A 75 -3.39 -8.10 -12.98
C LEU A 75 -3.68 -9.57 -12.63
N ALA A 76 -2.97 -10.14 -11.66
CA ALA A 76 -3.12 -11.54 -11.27
C ALA A 76 -4.39 -11.80 -10.44
N HIS A 77 -4.79 -10.84 -9.60
CA HIS A 77 -5.79 -11.08 -8.56
C HIS A 77 -7.00 -10.14 -8.65
N GLY A 78 -6.87 -8.98 -9.29
CA GLY A 78 -7.87 -7.92 -9.24
C GLY A 78 -7.98 -7.30 -7.84
N LYS A 79 -8.60 -6.12 -7.76
CA LYS A 79 -8.76 -5.35 -6.51
C LYS A 79 -9.33 -6.19 -5.37
N ASP A 80 -10.47 -6.83 -5.61
CA ASP A 80 -11.23 -7.45 -4.52
C ASP A 80 -10.54 -8.69 -3.95
N ALA A 81 -9.86 -9.48 -4.77
CA ALA A 81 -9.12 -10.64 -4.28
C ALA A 81 -7.84 -10.19 -3.56
N LEU A 82 -7.15 -9.17 -4.08
CA LEU A 82 -6.00 -8.57 -3.42
C LEU A 82 -6.38 -8.07 -2.01
N MET A 83 -7.48 -7.33 -1.89
CA MET A 83 -7.96 -6.77 -0.63
C MET A 83 -8.48 -7.82 0.36
N ARG A 84 -8.96 -8.98 -0.14
CA ARG A 84 -9.33 -10.13 0.69
C ARG A 84 -8.11 -10.86 1.25
N VAL A 85 -7.07 -11.06 0.44
CA VAL A 85 -5.85 -11.79 0.84
C VAL A 85 -5.01 -10.96 1.80
N LEU A 86 -4.87 -9.67 1.53
CA LEU A 86 -4.16 -8.73 2.42
C LEU A 86 -4.98 -8.37 3.68
N GLY A 87 -6.27 -8.70 3.67
CA GLY A 87 -7.25 -8.41 4.72
C GLY A 87 -7.90 -9.65 5.35
N GLN A 88 -7.15 -10.74 5.53
CA GLN A 88 -7.44 -11.80 6.52
C GLN A 88 -6.47 -11.74 7.72
N GLY A 89 -6.05 -10.53 8.13
CA GLY A 89 -5.59 -10.33 9.50
C GLY A 89 -6.78 -10.56 10.43
N ARG A 90 -6.78 -11.67 11.20
CA ARG A 90 -7.84 -12.17 12.10
C ARG A 90 -8.99 -11.17 12.36
N LEU A 91 -10.17 -11.47 11.81
CA LEU A 91 -11.41 -11.18 12.54
C LEU A 91 -11.36 -12.06 13.80
N SER A 92 -10.86 -11.50 14.90
CA SER A 92 -11.16 -12.07 16.22
C SER A 92 -12.66 -11.88 16.44
N ASN A 93 -13.35 -13.01 16.62
CA ASN A 93 -14.75 -13.11 17.01
C ASN A 93 -15.15 -12.13 18.12
#